data_AF-A0A511FHY5-F1
#
_entry.id   AF-A0A511FHY5-F1
#
_cell.length_a   1.000
_cell.length_b   1.000
_cell.length_c   1.000
_cell.angle_alpha   90.00
_cell.angle_beta   90.00
_cell.angle_gamma   90.00
#
_symmetry.space_group_name_H-M   'P 1'
#
loop_
_entity.id
_entity.type
_entity.pdbx_description
1 polymer ?
#
loop_
_entity_poly.entity_id
_entity_poly.type
_entity_poly.pdbx_seq_one_letter_code
_entity_poly.pdbx_strand_id
1 'polypeptide(L)'
;MTTERTRVPAGVRTGGQFTTHTRGEAAVDLAILSPEVAQAVRADIAALHQAAQSNLEVAREAAEGARLSLLEAEDALEGAKGAYEQARRAHEQTSGELERAQRTAAALQTTVQECATPPTPAMPHDPTRVLDVVEVDGYGRFTRITPDSPLDADLGYLRVQVDRDLTTDEATRQLAALVGYRWAAVGGEPIAQVHQDSPNSIIVYADATKTRSFERVAAFLTEVGDTIREGSPVRVTDRSGPGTLGTRLVSPLAGVGTVTLYQEVTS
;
A
#
# COMPACT_ATOMS: atom_id res chain seq x y z
N MET A 1 15.93 -43.59 70.37
CA MET A 1 16.51 -42.52 69.53
C MET A 1 15.59 -42.34 68.33
N THR A 2 14.72 -41.34 68.39
CA THR A 2 13.74 -41.01 67.35
C THR A 2 14.45 -40.24 66.24
N THR A 3 14.56 -40.83 65.05
CA THR A 3 15.09 -40.16 63.86
C THR A 3 13.97 -39.34 63.23
N GLU A 4 13.99 -38.02 63.42
CA GLU A 4 13.10 -37.10 62.72
C GLU A 4 13.41 -37.13 61.22
N ARG A 5 12.42 -37.47 60.39
CA ARG A 5 12.49 -37.34 58.93
C ARG A 5 11.60 -36.20 58.47
N THR A 6 12.22 -35.10 58.08
CA THR A 6 11.56 -33.93 57.49
C THR A 6 11.21 -34.21 56.03
N ARG A 7 9.92 -34.28 55.69
CA ARG A 7 9.46 -34.20 54.29
C ARG A 7 9.07 -32.77 53.97
N VAL A 8 9.78 -32.14 53.04
CA VAL A 8 9.35 -30.89 52.40
C VAL A 8 8.50 -31.27 51.18
N PRO A 9 7.22 -30.90 51.11
CA PRO A 9 6.42 -31.14 49.90
C PRO A 9 6.96 -30.32 48.72
N ALA A 10 7.13 -30.97 47.57
CA ALA A 10 7.65 -30.33 46.37
C ALA A 10 6.68 -29.24 45.87
N GLY A 11 7.16 -27.98 45.75
CA GLY A 11 6.42 -26.87 45.13
C GLY A 11 6.23 -25.62 46.00
N VAL A 12 6.57 -25.65 47.29
CA VAL A 12 6.45 -24.45 48.16
C VAL A 12 7.73 -23.61 48.07
N ARG A 13 7.63 -22.40 47.51
CA ARG A 13 8.74 -21.43 47.50
C ARG A 13 9.04 -20.99 48.94
N THR A 14 10.27 -21.23 49.38
CA THR A 14 10.80 -20.73 50.66
C THR A 14 10.87 -19.20 50.60
N GLY A 15 9.91 -18.52 51.23
CA GLY A 15 9.92 -17.06 51.36
C GLY A 15 8.56 -16.38 51.60
N GLY A 16 7.43 -17.11 51.54
CA GLY A 16 6.11 -16.57 51.84
C GLY A 16 5.69 -16.78 53.29
N GLN A 17 5.01 -15.78 53.87
CA GLN A 17 4.59 -15.64 55.28
C GLN A 17 3.60 -16.69 55.83
N PHE A 18 3.44 -17.82 55.15
CA PHE A 18 2.66 -18.95 55.67
C PHE A 18 3.59 -19.80 56.53
N THR A 19 3.53 -19.60 57.85
CA THR A 19 4.16 -20.49 58.83
C THR A 19 3.63 -21.91 58.64
N THR A 20 4.42 -22.77 57.99
CA THR A 20 4.21 -24.21 58.01
C THR A 20 4.43 -24.67 59.45
N HIS A 21 3.33 -24.86 60.21
CA HIS A 21 3.40 -25.59 61.46
C HIS A 21 3.75 -27.04 61.16
N THR A 22 5.04 -27.38 61.27
CA THR A 22 5.52 -28.76 61.31
C THR A 22 5.05 -29.39 62.61
N ARG A 23 3.85 -29.98 62.59
CA ARG A 23 3.46 -30.94 63.62
C ARG A 23 4.35 -32.16 63.41
N GLY A 24 5.20 -32.46 64.39
CA GLY A 24 5.93 -33.73 64.40
C GLY A 24 4.91 -34.86 64.45
N GLU A 25 4.70 -35.56 63.33
CA GLU A 25 3.97 -36.82 63.36
C GLU A 25 4.84 -37.80 64.14
N ALA A 26 4.35 -38.24 65.30
CA ALA A 26 5.01 -39.28 66.06
C ALA A 26 5.08 -40.52 65.18
N ALA A 27 6.29 -40.92 64.78
CA ALA A 27 6.50 -42.19 64.10
C ALA A 27 6.02 -43.29 65.05
N VAL A 28 4.88 -43.90 64.73
CA VAL A 28 4.34 -45.02 65.51
C VAL A 28 5.31 -46.18 65.34
N ASP A 29 6.06 -46.48 66.39
CA ASP A 29 6.98 -47.60 66.40
C ASP A 29 6.17 -48.89 66.47
N LEU A 30 6.10 -49.60 65.34
CA LEU A 30 5.34 -50.85 65.20
C LEU A 30 5.86 -51.93 66.15
N ALA A 31 7.06 -51.77 66.74
CA ALA A 31 7.61 -52.65 67.75
C ALA A 31 6.85 -52.63 69.09
N ILE A 32 6.01 -51.62 69.34
CA ILE A 32 5.22 -51.45 70.57
C ILE A 32 3.82 -52.12 70.42
N LEU A 33 3.43 -52.48 69.20
CA LEU A 33 2.14 -53.11 68.90
C LEU A 33 2.21 -54.63 69.09
N SER A 34 1.07 -55.28 69.34
CA SER A 34 1.01 -56.75 69.32
C SER A 34 1.36 -57.27 67.92
N PRO A 35 1.95 -58.48 67.79
CA PRO A 35 2.38 -59.02 66.50
C PRO A 35 1.26 -59.04 65.45
N GLU A 36 0.03 -59.33 65.88
CA GLU A 36 -1.17 -59.36 65.05
C GLU A 36 -1.53 -57.97 64.51
N VAL A 37 -1.52 -56.94 65.36
CA VAL A 37 -1.80 -55.55 64.95
C VAL A 37 -0.68 -55.01 64.05
N ALA A 38 0.58 -55.32 64.35
CA ALA A 38 1.72 -54.93 63.52
C ALA A 38 1.72 -55.61 62.14
N GLN A 39 1.16 -56.81 62.02
CA GLN A 39 0.97 -57.50 60.74
C GLN A 39 -0.19 -56.90 59.93
N ALA A 40 -1.31 -56.60 60.59
CA ALA A 40 -2.46 -55.93 59.95
C ALA A 40 -2.08 -54.55 59.39
N VAL A 41 -1.40 -53.70 60.19
CA VAL A 41 -0.95 -52.37 59.74
C VAL A 41 0.02 -52.47 58.56
N ARG A 42 0.92 -53.47 58.56
CA ARG A 42 1.83 -53.69 57.43
C ARG A 42 1.09 -54.12 56.16
N ALA A 43 0.07 -54.96 56.28
CA ALA A 43 -0.77 -55.36 55.16
C ALA A 43 -1.55 -54.15 54.59
N ASP A 44 -2.12 -53.31 55.45
CA ASP A 44 -2.83 -52.09 55.03
C ASP A 44 -1.91 -51.09 54.34
N ILE A 45 -0.70 -50.85 54.88
CA ILE A 45 0.30 -49.98 54.23
C ILE A 45 0.69 -50.53 52.85
N ALA A 46 0.88 -51.84 52.73
CA ALA A 46 1.21 -52.47 51.45
C ALA A 46 0.05 -52.33 50.44
N ALA A 47 -1.20 -52.53 50.89
CA ALA A 47 -2.38 -52.35 50.06
C ALA A 47 -2.56 -50.89 49.60
N LEU A 48 -2.38 -49.92 50.52
CA LEU A 48 -2.42 -48.50 50.19
C LEU A 48 -1.31 -48.10 49.21
N HIS A 49 -0.10 -48.65 49.37
CA HIS A 49 1.00 -48.39 48.46
C HIS A 49 0.71 -48.94 47.06
N GLN A 50 0.18 -50.17 46.97
CA GLN A 50 -0.20 -50.77 45.69
C GLN A 50 -1.32 -49.98 45.01
N ALA A 51 -2.35 -49.56 45.76
CA ALA A 51 -3.42 -48.71 45.23
C ALA A 51 -2.91 -47.35 44.75
N ALA A 52 -2.00 -46.73 45.50
CA ALA A 52 -1.38 -45.47 45.12
C ALA A 52 -0.52 -45.60 43.84
N GLN A 53 0.22 -46.71 43.70
CA GLN A 53 0.99 -46.99 42.49
C GLN A 53 0.09 -47.16 41.26
N SER A 54 -0.98 -47.95 41.40
CA SER A 54 -1.95 -48.15 40.31
C SER A 54 -2.63 -46.83 39.90
N ASN A 55 -3.07 -46.01 40.87
CA ASN A 55 -3.66 -44.70 40.57
C ASN A 55 -2.66 -43.75 39.88
N LEU A 56 -1.38 -43.82 40.26
CA LEU A 56 -0.34 -42.99 39.66
C LEU A 56 -0.06 -43.42 38.21
N GLU A 57 -0.09 -44.71 37.92
CA GLU A 57 0.05 -45.24 36.57
C GLU A 57 -1.12 -44.80 35.66
N VAL A 58 -2.37 -44.94 36.14
CA VAL A 58 -3.55 -44.42 35.42
C VAL A 58 -3.47 -42.92 35.19
N ALA A 59 -3.00 -42.15 36.18
CA ALA A 59 -2.83 -40.71 36.03
C ALA A 59 -1.73 -40.35 35.01
N ARG A 60 -0.66 -41.15 34.92
CA ARG A 60 0.39 -40.98 33.91
C ARG A 60 -0.12 -41.25 32.50
N GLU A 61 -0.83 -42.35 32.31
CA GLU A 61 -1.43 -42.70 31.02
C GLU A 61 -2.42 -41.62 30.56
N ALA A 62 -3.28 -41.14 31.47
CA ALA A 62 -4.21 -40.05 31.18
C ALA A 62 -3.48 -38.75 30.81
N ALA A 63 -2.38 -38.42 31.50
CA ALA A 63 -1.58 -37.24 31.21
C ALA A 63 -0.87 -37.35 29.85
N GLU A 64 -0.33 -38.52 29.50
CA GLU A 64 0.28 -38.76 28.19
C GLU A 64 -0.76 -38.70 27.07
N GLY A 65 -1.94 -39.29 27.27
CA GLY A 65 -3.06 -39.18 26.34
C GLY A 65 -3.49 -37.73 26.10
N ALA A 66 -3.67 -36.95 27.17
CA ALA A 66 -3.99 -35.53 27.06
C ALA A 66 -2.89 -34.73 26.33
N ARG A 67 -1.61 -35.08 26.53
CA ARG A 67 -0.49 -34.44 25.83
C ARG A 67 -0.53 -34.71 24.33
N LEU A 68 -0.85 -35.94 23.93
CA LEU A 68 -0.98 -36.29 22.51
C LEU A 68 -2.15 -35.54 21.86
N SER A 69 -3.31 -35.49 22.52
CA SER A 69 -4.46 -34.73 22.03
C SER A 69 -4.17 -33.22 21.92
N LEU A 70 -3.35 -32.66 22.80
CA LEU A 70 -2.92 -31.27 22.71
C LEU A 70 -2.08 -31.02 21.44
N LEU A 71 -1.13 -31.92 21.14
CA LEU A 71 -0.30 -31.82 19.93
C LEU A 71 -1.14 -31.91 18.65
N GLU A 72 -2.13 -32.81 18.61
CA GLU A 72 -3.07 -32.91 17.49
C GLU A 72 -3.90 -31.63 17.31
N ALA A 73 -4.35 -31.03 18.42
CA ALA A 73 -5.08 -29.77 18.38
C ALA A 73 -4.21 -28.59 17.90
N GLU A 74 -2.93 -28.57 18.26
CA GLU A 74 -1.96 -27.56 17.79
C GLU A 74 -1.73 -27.66 16.28
N ASP A 75 -1.55 -28.88 15.75
CA ASP A 75 -1.38 -29.12 14.31
C ASP A 75 -2.64 -28.71 13.51
N ALA A 76 -3.83 -29.07 14.02
CA ALA A 76 -5.10 -28.67 13.44
C ALA A 76 -5.28 -27.13 13.43
N LEU A 77 -4.85 -26.46 14.50
CA LEU A 77 -4.89 -24.99 14.57
C LEU A 77 -3.96 -24.35 13.54
N GLU A 78 -2.77 -24.90 13.34
CA GLU A 78 -1.82 -24.40 12.35
C GLU A 78 -2.35 -24.59 10.92
N GLY A 79 -2.96 -25.74 10.63
CA GLY A 79 -3.68 -25.98 9.37
C GLY A 79 -4.82 -24.98 9.13
N ALA A 80 -5.60 -24.68 10.18
CA ALA A 80 -6.69 -23.71 10.11
C ALA A 80 -6.20 -22.28 9.84
N LYS A 81 -5.08 -21.86 10.45
CA LYS A 81 -4.44 -20.56 10.14
C LYS A 81 -4.00 -20.48 8.69
N GLY A 82 -3.37 -21.53 8.18
CA GLY A 82 -2.96 -21.60 6.77
C GLY A 82 -4.14 -21.46 5.81
N ALA A 83 -5.25 -22.15 6.08
CA ALA A 83 -6.48 -22.01 5.30
C ALA A 83 -7.08 -20.60 5.38
N TYR A 84 -7.07 -19.97 6.56
CA TYR A 84 -7.52 -18.60 6.74
C TYR A 84 -6.67 -17.59 5.94
N GLU A 85 -5.34 -17.71 5.96
CA GLU A 85 -4.47 -16.83 5.17
C GLU A 85 -4.69 -16.99 3.67
N GLN A 86 -4.90 -18.22 3.18
CA GLN A 86 -5.24 -18.47 1.78
C GLN A 86 -6.57 -17.83 1.41
N ALA A 87 -7.61 -18.00 2.24
CA ALA A 87 -8.92 -17.37 2.02
C ALA A 87 -8.82 -15.83 2.03
N ARG A 88 -8.02 -15.27 2.93
CA ARG A 88 -7.76 -13.83 2.99
C ARG A 88 -7.10 -13.31 1.70
N ARG A 89 -6.06 -14.00 1.19
CA ARG A 89 -5.40 -13.60 -0.07
C ARG A 89 -6.36 -13.69 -1.26
N ALA A 90 -7.21 -14.71 -1.32
CA ALA A 90 -8.25 -14.83 -2.35
C ALA A 90 -9.28 -13.70 -2.26
N HIS A 91 -9.69 -13.31 -1.05
CA HIS A 91 -10.56 -12.15 -0.84
C HIS A 91 -9.90 -10.84 -1.29
N GLU A 92 -8.63 -10.60 -0.95
CA GLU A 92 -7.89 -9.40 -1.39
C GLU A 92 -7.78 -9.35 -2.93
N GLN A 93 -7.52 -10.48 -3.59
CA GLN A 93 -7.48 -10.57 -5.06
C GLN A 93 -8.84 -10.25 -5.70
N THR A 94 -9.90 -10.90 -5.24
CA THR A 94 -11.26 -10.68 -5.77
C THR A 94 -11.77 -9.27 -5.52
N SER A 95 -11.45 -8.67 -4.37
CA SER A 95 -11.74 -7.25 -4.11
C SER A 95 -11.02 -6.33 -5.09
N GLY A 96 -9.73 -6.57 -5.35
CA GLY A 96 -8.98 -5.79 -6.33
C GLY A 96 -9.49 -5.94 -7.77
N GLU A 97 -9.98 -7.11 -8.15
CA GLU A 97 -10.65 -7.33 -9.44
C GLU A 97 -11.98 -6.58 -9.52
N LEU A 98 -12.78 -6.60 -8.45
CA LEU A 98 -14.04 -5.84 -8.37
C LEU A 98 -13.80 -4.34 -8.52
N GLU A 99 -12.79 -3.78 -7.84
CA GLU A 99 -12.42 -2.35 -7.97
C GLU A 99 -11.97 -1.99 -9.39
N ARG A 100 -11.26 -2.89 -10.08
CA ARG A 100 -10.92 -2.69 -11.50
C ARG A 100 -12.16 -2.72 -12.37
N ALA A 101 -13.06 -3.69 -12.17
CA ALA A 101 -14.30 -3.80 -12.92
C ALA A 101 -15.20 -2.57 -12.73
N GLN A 102 -15.30 -2.05 -11.50
CA GLN A 102 -16.05 -0.82 -11.19
C GLN A 102 -15.46 0.40 -11.91
N ARG A 103 -14.13 0.55 -11.91
CA ARG A 103 -13.46 1.64 -12.66
C ARG A 103 -13.74 1.55 -14.16
N THR A 104 -13.67 0.35 -14.73
CA THR A 104 -13.99 0.13 -16.14
C THR A 104 -15.46 0.44 -16.43
N ALA A 105 -16.39 0.02 -15.57
CA ALA A 105 -17.81 0.30 -15.72
C ALA A 105 -18.10 1.82 -15.65
N ALA A 106 -17.47 2.53 -14.72
CA ALA A 106 -17.57 3.98 -14.62
C ALA A 106 -17.03 4.69 -15.87
N ALA A 107 -15.88 4.26 -16.39
CA ALA A 107 -15.31 4.80 -17.61
C ALA A 107 -16.24 4.59 -18.83
N LEU A 108 -16.81 3.39 -18.97
CA LEU A 108 -17.78 3.09 -20.03
C LEU A 108 -19.04 3.94 -19.90
N GLN A 109 -19.51 4.16 -18.67
CA GLN A 109 -20.68 5.01 -18.42
C GLN A 109 -20.43 6.46 -18.84
N THR A 110 -19.24 7.00 -18.57
CA THR A 110 -18.82 8.31 -19.07
C THR A 110 -18.84 8.35 -20.59
N THR A 111 -18.24 7.36 -21.27
CA THR A 111 -18.24 7.30 -22.74
C THR A 111 -19.65 7.22 -23.33
N VAL A 112 -20.56 6.44 -22.71
CA VAL A 112 -21.96 6.36 -23.14
C VAL A 112 -22.66 7.71 -22.97
N GLN A 113 -22.39 8.42 -21.88
CA GLN A 113 -22.95 9.75 -21.62
C GLN A 113 -22.46 10.77 -22.66
N GLU A 114 -21.16 10.76 -22.98
CA GLU A 114 -20.55 11.61 -24.01
C GLU A 114 -21.17 11.34 -25.40
N CYS A 115 -21.39 10.07 -25.74
CA CYS A 115 -22.08 9.69 -26.99
C CYS A 115 -23.59 10.05 -27.00
N ALA A 116 -24.23 10.16 -25.84
CA ALA A 116 -25.65 10.48 -25.72
C ALA A 116 -25.93 11.99 -25.76
N THR A 117 -24.93 12.83 -25.48
CA THR A 117 -25.00 14.27 -25.75
C THR A 117 -24.96 14.53 -27.26
N PRO A 118 -26.01 15.12 -27.87
CA PRO A 118 -25.92 15.55 -29.26
C PRO A 118 -24.76 16.55 -29.37
N PRO A 119 -23.91 16.47 -30.42
CA PRO A 119 -22.87 17.46 -30.61
C PRO A 119 -23.54 18.83 -30.69
N THR A 120 -23.19 19.71 -29.74
CA THR A 120 -23.44 21.14 -29.84
C THR A 120 -23.06 21.58 -31.25
N PRO A 121 -23.91 22.34 -31.98
CA PRO A 121 -23.65 22.67 -33.37
C PRO A 121 -22.23 23.22 -33.51
N ALA A 122 -21.41 22.48 -34.25
CA ALA A 122 -20.00 22.78 -34.43
C ALA A 122 -19.87 24.19 -35.01
N MET A 123 -19.39 25.12 -34.19
CA MET A 123 -18.54 26.18 -34.70
C MET A 123 -17.45 25.49 -35.55
N PRO A 124 -17.10 26.01 -36.73
CA PRO A 124 -16.00 25.43 -37.50
C PRO A 124 -14.76 25.41 -36.62
N HIS A 125 -14.35 24.20 -36.22
CA HIS A 125 -13.12 23.96 -35.47
C HIS A 125 -11.97 24.21 -36.43
N ASP A 126 -11.32 25.36 -36.24
CA ASP A 126 -10.10 25.68 -36.94
C ASP A 126 -8.96 25.51 -35.94
N PRO A 127 -8.14 24.45 -36.04
CA PRO A 127 -7.07 24.19 -35.09
C PRO A 127 -5.97 25.27 -35.15
N THR A 128 -5.92 26.06 -36.22
CA THR A 128 -4.99 27.20 -36.36
C THR A 128 -5.52 28.47 -35.72
N ARG A 129 -6.78 28.48 -35.27
CA ARG A 129 -7.37 29.63 -34.59
C ARG A 129 -6.80 29.76 -33.18
N VAL A 130 -6.05 30.84 -32.99
CA VAL A 130 -5.53 31.25 -31.68
C VAL A 130 -6.40 32.36 -31.12
N LEU A 131 -6.90 32.19 -29.90
CA LEU A 131 -7.66 33.20 -29.17
C LEU A 131 -6.75 33.87 -28.13
N ASP A 132 -7.08 35.08 -27.70
CA ASP A 132 -6.36 35.72 -26.58
C ASP A 132 -6.84 35.22 -25.22
N VAL A 133 -8.12 34.83 -25.14
CA VAL A 133 -8.78 34.34 -23.93
C VAL A 133 -9.59 33.09 -24.28
N VAL A 134 -9.48 32.06 -23.45
CA VAL A 134 -10.21 30.80 -23.57
C VAL A 134 -10.86 30.48 -22.23
N GLU A 135 -12.17 30.24 -22.22
CA GLU A 135 -12.90 29.72 -21.06
C GLU A 135 -13.01 28.22 -21.20
N VAL A 136 -12.60 27.48 -20.18
CA VAL A 136 -12.69 26.01 -20.15
C VAL A 136 -13.54 25.57 -18.98
N ASP A 137 -14.57 24.78 -19.27
CA ASP A 137 -15.48 24.28 -18.26
C ASP A 137 -14.73 23.45 -17.20
N GLY A 138 -14.99 23.71 -15.92
CA GLY A 138 -14.30 23.07 -14.80
C GLY A 138 -12.85 23.54 -14.52
N TYR A 139 -12.23 24.33 -15.41
CA TYR A 139 -10.85 24.82 -15.24
C TYR A 139 -10.72 26.36 -15.27
N GLY A 140 -11.79 27.08 -15.64
CA GLY A 140 -11.83 28.53 -15.60
C GLY A 140 -11.21 29.20 -16.84
N ARG A 141 -10.72 30.43 -16.63
CA ARG A 141 -10.30 31.32 -17.72
C ARG A 141 -8.80 31.27 -17.94
N PHE A 142 -8.39 31.10 -19.19
CA PHE A 142 -7.02 31.10 -19.64
C PHE A 142 -6.72 32.31 -20.52
N THR A 143 -5.57 32.95 -20.31
CA THR A 143 -5.07 34.06 -21.15
C THR A 143 -3.80 33.64 -21.87
N ARG A 144 -3.70 34.02 -23.15
CA ARG A 144 -2.55 33.68 -23.99
C ARG A 144 -1.27 34.29 -23.43
N ILE A 145 -0.24 33.46 -23.31
CA ILE A 145 1.10 33.89 -22.95
C ILE A 145 1.79 34.40 -24.21
N THR A 146 2.16 35.67 -24.20
CA THR A 146 3.00 36.31 -25.21
C THR A 146 4.36 36.65 -24.58
N PRO A 147 5.40 36.95 -25.38
CA PRO A 147 6.72 37.32 -24.85
C PRO A 147 6.69 38.48 -23.84
N ASP A 148 5.71 39.38 -23.98
CA ASP A 148 5.53 40.55 -23.11
C ASP A 148 4.48 40.32 -22.01
N SER A 149 3.84 39.15 -21.95
CA SER A 149 2.82 38.86 -20.94
C SER A 149 3.48 38.69 -19.56
N PRO A 150 3.03 39.42 -18.52
CA PRO A 150 3.45 39.11 -17.16
C PRO A 150 2.95 37.71 -16.80
N LEU A 151 3.87 36.88 -16.31
CA LEU A 151 3.53 35.57 -15.79
C LEU A 151 2.99 35.71 -14.37
N ASP A 152 1.89 35.03 -14.09
CA ASP A 152 1.36 34.97 -12.73
C ASP A 152 2.36 34.23 -11.82
N ALA A 153 2.59 34.76 -10.63
CA ALA A 153 3.41 34.13 -9.60
C ALA A 153 2.78 32.83 -9.09
N ASP A 154 1.45 32.77 -9.15
CA ASP A 154 0.64 31.64 -8.70
C ASP A 154 0.11 30.84 -9.89
N LEU A 155 0.96 30.57 -10.88
CA LEU A 155 0.60 29.71 -12.01
C LEU A 155 0.12 28.34 -11.49
N GLY A 156 -1.18 28.08 -11.61
CA GLY A 156 -1.84 26.84 -11.19
C GLY A 156 -1.98 25.87 -12.35
N TYR A 157 -2.69 26.29 -13.40
CA TYR A 157 -2.85 25.53 -14.63
C TYR A 157 -2.22 26.21 -15.85
N LEU A 158 -1.69 25.38 -16.75
CA LEU A 158 -1.20 25.78 -18.07
C LEU A 158 -2.01 25.06 -19.14
N ARG A 159 -2.48 25.79 -20.14
CA ARG A 159 -3.08 25.21 -21.35
C ARG A 159 -2.11 25.29 -22.52
N VAL A 160 -1.94 24.18 -23.21
CA VAL A 160 -1.03 24.03 -24.36
C VAL A 160 -1.87 23.67 -25.58
N GLN A 161 -1.82 24.50 -26.61
CA GLN A 161 -2.53 24.31 -27.88
C GLN A 161 -1.53 24.15 -29.03
N VAL A 162 -1.86 23.31 -30.01
CA VAL A 162 -1.10 23.11 -31.24
C VAL A 162 -1.96 23.35 -32.49
N ASP A 163 -1.34 23.54 -33.65
CA ASP A 163 -2.03 23.91 -34.91
C ASP A 163 -2.63 22.70 -35.66
N ARG A 164 -2.84 21.57 -34.98
CA ARG A 164 -3.51 20.40 -35.56
C ARG A 164 -4.29 19.62 -34.52
N ASP A 165 -5.24 18.83 -34.99
CA ASP A 165 -5.91 17.88 -34.13
C ASP A 165 -4.95 16.77 -33.68
N LEU A 166 -5.14 16.36 -32.43
CA LEU A 166 -4.42 15.33 -31.73
C LEU A 166 -5.36 14.16 -31.47
N THR A 167 -4.86 12.95 -31.68
CA THR A 167 -5.52 11.77 -31.11
C THR A 167 -5.43 11.82 -29.59
N THR A 168 -6.34 11.13 -28.90
CA THR A 168 -6.32 11.05 -27.43
C THR A 168 -4.98 10.53 -26.89
N ASP A 169 -4.34 9.58 -27.58
CA ASP A 169 -3.03 9.05 -27.18
C ASP A 169 -1.91 10.09 -27.38
N GLU A 170 -1.93 10.83 -28.51
CA GLU A 170 -1.00 11.95 -28.72
C GLU A 170 -1.15 13.04 -27.67
N ALA A 171 -2.38 13.43 -27.32
CA ALA A 171 -2.65 14.46 -26.32
C ALA A 171 -2.23 14.01 -24.91
N THR A 172 -2.74 12.86 -24.45
CA THR A 172 -2.62 12.44 -23.05
C THR A 172 -1.31 11.71 -22.72
N ARG A 173 -0.64 11.10 -23.71
CA ARG A 173 0.66 10.44 -23.48
C ARG A 173 1.82 11.22 -24.06
N GLN A 174 1.74 11.65 -25.32
CA GLN A 174 2.91 12.20 -25.99
C GLN A 174 3.13 13.68 -25.67
N LEU A 175 2.14 14.53 -25.93
CA LEU A 175 2.20 15.97 -25.64
C LEU A 175 2.37 16.20 -24.13
N ALA A 176 1.56 15.52 -23.32
CA ALA A 176 1.70 15.49 -21.87
C ALA A 176 3.12 15.15 -21.39
N ALA A 177 3.74 14.09 -21.93
CA ALA A 177 5.09 13.70 -21.52
C ALA A 177 6.16 14.70 -21.97
N LEU A 178 6.00 15.36 -23.13
CA LEU A 178 6.92 16.39 -23.61
C LEU A 178 6.85 17.66 -22.74
N VAL A 179 5.64 18.10 -22.43
CA VAL A 179 5.40 19.24 -21.52
C VAL A 179 5.93 18.91 -20.12
N GLY A 180 5.62 17.74 -19.59
CA GLY A 180 6.10 17.28 -18.27
C GLY A 180 7.61 17.12 -18.20
N TYR A 181 8.25 16.62 -19.25
CA TYR A 181 9.70 16.53 -19.34
C TYR A 181 10.35 17.91 -19.23
N ARG A 182 9.83 18.89 -19.97
CA ARG A 182 10.37 20.25 -19.96
C ARG A 182 10.08 20.97 -18.64
N TRP A 183 8.90 20.75 -18.06
CA TRP A 183 8.53 21.30 -16.76
C TRP A 183 9.43 20.79 -15.64
N ALA A 184 9.70 19.48 -15.62
CA ALA A 184 10.64 18.88 -14.66
C ALA A 184 12.07 19.44 -14.81
N ALA A 185 12.51 19.76 -16.04
CA ALA A 185 13.85 20.31 -16.30
C ALA A 185 14.06 21.71 -15.68
N VAL A 186 13.00 22.49 -15.51
CA VAL A 186 13.06 23.79 -14.81
C VAL A 186 12.83 23.67 -13.30
N GLY A 187 12.71 22.46 -12.77
CA GLY A 187 12.48 22.18 -11.36
C GLY A 187 11.01 22.15 -10.95
N GLY A 188 10.08 22.06 -11.91
CA GLY A 188 8.66 21.84 -11.64
C GLY A 188 8.37 20.43 -11.10
N GLU A 189 7.26 20.28 -10.38
CA GLU A 189 6.79 18.96 -9.94
C GLU A 189 6.32 18.09 -11.12
N PRO A 190 6.41 16.75 -11.03
CA PRO A 190 5.89 15.87 -12.07
C PRO A 190 4.41 16.14 -12.36
N ILE A 191 4.06 16.32 -13.64
CA ILE A 191 2.68 16.53 -14.07
C ILE A 191 1.90 15.22 -13.88
N ALA A 192 1.03 15.18 -12.88
CA ALA A 192 0.25 13.99 -12.53
C ALA A 192 -1.12 13.93 -13.20
N GLN A 193 -1.66 15.08 -13.63
CA GLN A 193 -3.01 15.20 -14.19
C GLN A 193 -2.96 16.01 -15.48
N VAL A 194 -3.53 15.44 -16.54
CA VAL A 194 -3.69 16.07 -17.85
C VAL A 194 -5.12 15.89 -18.31
N HIS A 195 -5.70 16.94 -18.85
CA HIS A 195 -7.04 16.95 -19.44
C HIS A 195 -6.97 17.47 -20.87
N GLN A 196 -7.65 16.82 -21.81
CA GLN A 196 -7.76 17.31 -23.18
C GLN A 196 -9.06 18.12 -23.31
N ASP A 197 -8.96 19.46 -23.29
CA ASP A 197 -10.13 20.34 -23.36
C ASP A 197 -10.68 20.51 -24.78
N SER A 198 -9.83 20.33 -25.80
CA SER A 198 -10.23 20.39 -27.20
C SER A 198 -9.40 19.43 -28.08
N PRO A 199 -9.80 19.17 -29.35
CA PRO A 199 -9.06 18.28 -30.23
C PRO A 199 -7.58 18.64 -30.42
N ASN A 200 -7.17 19.90 -30.20
CA ASN A 200 -5.81 20.38 -30.40
C ASN A 200 -5.15 20.99 -29.14
N SER A 201 -5.68 20.73 -27.94
CA SER A 201 -5.12 21.29 -26.72
C SER A 201 -5.22 20.39 -25.49
N ILE A 202 -4.31 20.61 -24.55
CA ILE A 202 -4.36 19.99 -23.22
C ILE A 202 -4.22 21.06 -22.13
N ILE A 203 -4.72 20.72 -20.95
CA ILE A 203 -4.53 21.44 -19.70
C ILE A 203 -3.68 20.57 -18.78
N VAL A 204 -2.66 21.16 -18.20
CA VAL A 204 -1.76 20.54 -17.24
C VAL A 204 -1.72 21.35 -15.96
N TYR A 205 -1.66 20.67 -14.82
CA TYR A 205 -1.38 21.31 -13.54
C TYR A 205 0.12 21.63 -13.45
N ALA A 206 0.45 22.89 -13.20
CA ALA A 206 1.80 23.44 -13.27
C ALA A 206 2.07 24.38 -12.08
N ASP A 207 2.05 23.83 -10.87
CA ASP A 207 2.31 24.58 -9.62
C ASP A 207 3.73 25.16 -9.59
N ALA A 208 3.82 26.46 -9.83
CA ALA A 208 5.09 27.21 -9.80
C ALA A 208 5.49 27.65 -8.39
N THR A 209 4.61 27.53 -7.39
CA THR A 209 4.79 28.11 -6.04
C THR A 209 5.69 27.25 -5.14
N LYS A 210 5.73 25.93 -5.38
CA LYS A 210 6.38 24.97 -4.48
C LYS A 210 7.87 24.73 -4.75
N THR A 211 8.40 25.24 -5.87
CA THR A 211 9.79 24.98 -6.25
C THR A 211 10.47 26.23 -6.80
N ARG A 212 11.80 26.19 -7.00
CA ARG A 212 12.56 27.27 -7.68
C ARG A 212 12.21 27.41 -9.18
N SER A 213 11.11 26.80 -9.62
CA SER A 213 10.64 26.80 -11.00
C SER A 213 10.21 28.19 -11.44
N PHE A 214 9.64 29.02 -10.56
CA PHE A 214 9.19 30.38 -10.88
C PHE A 214 10.26 31.22 -11.60
N GLU A 215 11.49 31.26 -11.07
CA GLU A 215 12.62 31.99 -11.68
C GLU A 215 13.00 31.48 -13.08
N ARG A 216 12.56 30.27 -13.44
CA ARG A 216 12.90 29.56 -14.67
C ARG A 216 11.69 29.28 -15.57
N VAL A 217 10.48 29.74 -15.21
CA VAL A 217 9.28 29.55 -16.03
C VAL A 217 9.45 30.19 -17.40
N ALA A 218 10.11 31.36 -17.49
CA ALA A 218 10.42 31.99 -18.78
C ALA A 218 11.24 31.07 -19.72
N ALA A 219 12.21 30.34 -19.17
CA ALA A 219 13.00 29.36 -19.93
C ALA A 219 12.19 28.11 -20.30
N PHE A 220 11.20 27.73 -19.47
CA PHE A 220 10.24 26.69 -19.83
C PHE A 220 9.39 27.13 -21.04
N LEU A 221 8.77 28.31 -20.97
CA LEU A 221 7.87 28.82 -22.01
C LEU A 221 8.56 29.02 -23.36
N THR A 222 9.85 29.39 -23.34
CA THR A 222 10.65 29.59 -24.55
C THR A 222 10.98 28.25 -25.23
N GLU A 223 11.32 27.22 -24.45
CA GLU A 223 11.90 25.97 -24.98
C GLU A 223 10.88 24.81 -25.08
N VAL A 224 9.70 24.93 -24.47
CA VAL A 224 8.67 23.86 -24.52
C VAL A 224 8.17 23.63 -25.94
N GLY A 225 8.03 24.69 -26.74
CA GLY A 225 7.63 24.56 -28.15
C GLY A 225 8.64 23.75 -28.97
N ASP A 226 9.93 24.01 -28.78
CA ASP A 226 11.01 23.24 -29.42
C ASP A 226 11.03 21.80 -28.92
N THR A 227 10.85 21.59 -27.62
CA THR A 227 10.78 20.25 -27.02
C THR A 227 9.61 19.45 -27.60
N ILE A 228 8.45 20.06 -27.82
CA ILE A 228 7.29 19.39 -28.43
C ILE A 228 7.59 18.99 -29.88
N ARG A 229 8.22 19.89 -30.65
CA ARG A 229 8.57 19.66 -32.05
C ARG A 229 9.70 18.66 -32.25
N GLU A 230 10.71 18.68 -31.40
CA GLU A 230 11.96 17.92 -31.56
C GLU A 230 12.06 16.68 -30.65
N GLY A 231 11.18 16.58 -29.66
CA GLY A 231 11.21 15.54 -28.65
C GLY A 231 12.24 15.80 -27.54
N SER A 232 12.30 14.91 -26.55
CA SER A 232 13.33 15.00 -25.51
C SER A 232 14.74 14.83 -26.10
N PRO A 233 15.79 15.48 -25.57
CA PRO A 233 17.18 15.29 -26.00
C PRO A 233 17.59 13.82 -26.13
N VAL A 234 18.45 13.53 -27.11
CA VAL A 234 19.02 12.20 -27.30
C VAL A 234 19.95 11.88 -26.13
N ARG A 235 19.79 10.70 -25.54
CA ARG A 235 20.59 10.22 -24.41
C ARG A 235 22.02 9.94 -24.86
N VAL A 236 22.97 10.63 -24.26
CA VAL A 236 24.41 10.46 -24.50
C VAL A 236 25.04 9.34 -23.67
N THR A 237 24.31 8.78 -22.71
CA THR A 237 24.79 7.70 -21.82
C THR A 237 23.73 6.64 -21.60
N ASP A 238 24.16 5.45 -21.20
CA ASP A 238 23.29 4.30 -20.92
C ASP A 238 22.79 4.22 -19.46
N ARG A 239 22.75 5.36 -18.75
CA ARG A 239 22.44 5.42 -17.31
C ARG A 239 21.02 4.99 -16.96
N SER A 240 20.10 4.99 -17.92
CA SER A 240 18.71 4.58 -17.73
C SER A 240 18.46 3.09 -18.04
N GLY A 241 19.51 2.33 -18.32
CA GLY A 241 19.47 0.89 -18.61
C GLY A 241 20.18 0.54 -19.93
N PRO A 242 20.59 -0.72 -20.14
CA PRO A 242 21.27 -1.15 -21.36
C PRO A 242 20.51 -0.82 -22.65
N GLY A 243 21.18 -0.22 -23.64
CA GLY A 243 20.59 0.08 -24.97
C GLY A 243 19.79 1.40 -25.05
N THR A 244 19.87 2.24 -24.02
CA THR A 244 19.27 3.57 -23.97
C THR A 244 20.16 4.67 -24.59
N LEU A 245 21.46 4.42 -24.75
CA LEU A 245 22.35 5.33 -25.47
C LEU A 245 21.87 5.54 -26.92
N GLY A 246 21.80 6.80 -27.36
CA GLY A 246 21.32 7.15 -28.70
C GLY A 246 19.79 7.18 -28.85
N THR A 247 19.04 6.85 -27.79
CA THR A 247 17.56 6.92 -27.78
C THR A 247 17.04 8.22 -27.17
N ARG A 248 15.79 8.57 -27.46
CA ARG A 248 15.06 9.65 -26.77
C ARG A 248 14.17 9.05 -25.69
N LEU A 249 13.95 9.79 -24.61
CA LEU A 249 12.97 9.41 -23.59
C LEU A 249 11.53 9.57 -24.11
N VAL A 250 11.27 10.67 -24.82
CA VAL A 250 9.98 10.98 -25.43
C VAL A 250 10.20 11.41 -26.88
N SER A 251 9.48 10.78 -27.80
CA SER A 251 9.55 11.06 -29.24
C SER A 251 8.89 12.41 -29.60
N PRO A 252 9.37 13.11 -30.65
CA PRO A 252 8.77 14.35 -31.13
C PRO A 252 7.32 14.17 -31.57
N LEU A 253 6.53 15.23 -31.43
CA LEU A 253 5.18 15.29 -31.98
C LEU A 253 5.24 15.95 -33.36
N ALA A 254 5.08 15.16 -34.42
CA ALA A 254 5.24 15.63 -35.79
C ALA A 254 4.07 16.54 -36.23
N GLY A 255 4.38 17.52 -37.09
CA GLY A 255 3.38 18.34 -37.77
C GLY A 255 2.54 19.24 -36.86
N VAL A 256 3.01 19.56 -35.65
CA VAL A 256 2.25 20.34 -34.65
C VAL A 256 2.09 21.83 -34.98
N GLY A 257 2.83 22.34 -35.97
CA GLY A 257 2.86 23.77 -36.30
C GLY A 257 3.32 24.62 -35.11
N THR A 258 2.58 25.69 -34.83
CA THR A 258 2.80 26.59 -33.71
C THR A 258 2.32 25.95 -32.41
N VAL A 259 3.09 26.14 -31.34
CA VAL A 259 2.66 25.81 -29.99
C VAL A 259 2.25 27.10 -29.29
N THR A 260 0.98 27.20 -28.91
CA THR A 260 0.44 28.35 -28.17
C THR A 260 0.22 27.96 -26.72
N LEU A 261 0.70 28.80 -25.80
CA LEU A 261 0.59 28.59 -24.37
C LEU A 261 -0.38 29.61 -23.77
N TYR A 262 -1.13 29.17 -22.76
CA TYR A 262 -2.03 30.02 -21.99
C TYR A 262 -1.84 29.75 -20.50
N GLN A 263 -1.88 30.81 -19.70
CA GLN A 263 -1.91 30.72 -18.24
C GLN A 263 -3.33 30.91 -17.73
N GLU A 264 -3.68 30.18 -16.68
CA GLU A 264 -4.88 30.43 -15.89
C GLU A 264 -4.88 31.85 -15.32
N VAL A 265 -6.05 32.46 -15.23
CA VAL A 265 -6.26 33.72 -14.52
C VAL A 265 -6.85 33.40 -13.15
N THR A 266 -6.02 33.50 -12.12
CA THR A 266 -6.46 33.39 -10.72
C THR A 266 -7.26 34.65 -10.36
N SER A 267 -8.57 34.50 -10.14
CA SER A 267 -9.47 35.59 -9.75
C SER A 267 -9.41 35.92 -8.25
#